data_AF-L9WJM4-F1
#
_entry.id   AF-L9WJM4-F1
#
_cell.length_a   1.000
_cell.length_b   1.000
_cell.length_c   1.000
_cell.angle_alpha   90.00
_cell.angle_beta   90.00
_cell.angle_gamma   90.00
#
_symmetry.space_group_name_H-M   'P 1'
#
loop_
_entity.id
_entity.type
_entity.pdbx_description
1 polymer ?
#
loop_
_entity_poly.entity_id
_entity_poly.type
_entity_poly.pdbx_seq_one_letter_code
_entity_poly.pdbx_strand_id
1 'polypeptide(L)'
;MTTNPHSTSRRKLLATSGSIALIGAAGCLGDDDGDNGDEDNGGNGDETTASTMTLLVEGVGGHDHDDGDDHDDGDDHDHDGDDHDDGDDHDHDGDDHDGDHDDDHGHGLSDHDIEHACGHMDYDEREDLTAGSSEDDAPTISDTHQPFEVTIEGDNGYVVFEVDDHDDDHDDDHDDDHDHDHDDDTFAFFSDVVDSIEVTDGHVEYETEDVDGCDGIEEYAIVELHDGRAVLRLTGE
;
A
#
# COMPACT_ATOMS: atom_id res chain seq x y z
N MET A 1 -0.18 4.60 39.45
CA MET A 1 -1.46 3.99 39.02
C MET A 1 -2.47 5.11 38.86
N THR A 2 -2.53 5.69 37.66
CA THR A 2 -3.45 6.77 37.30
C THR A 2 -4.06 6.38 35.98
N THR A 3 -5.26 5.81 36.05
CA THR A 3 -6.11 5.51 34.91
C THR A 3 -6.92 6.75 34.56
N ASN A 4 -6.77 7.27 33.34
CA ASN A 4 -7.72 8.21 32.75
C ASN A 4 -8.32 7.56 31.50
N PRO A 5 -9.61 7.21 31.49
CA PRO A 5 -10.32 6.92 30.26
C PRO A 5 -10.99 8.22 29.77
N HIS A 6 -10.70 8.61 28.53
CA HIS A 6 -11.53 9.55 27.79
C HIS A 6 -11.92 8.88 26.47
N SER A 7 -13.01 8.11 26.51
CA SER A 7 -13.68 7.63 25.30
C SER A 7 -14.63 8.74 24.83
N THR A 8 -14.23 9.45 23.79
CA THR A 8 -15.12 10.36 23.06
C THR A 8 -15.86 9.59 21.98
N SER A 9 -17.05 9.11 22.32
CA SER A 9 -18.01 8.60 21.34
C SER A 9 -18.52 9.77 20.48
N ARG A 10 -17.99 9.91 19.25
CA ARG A 10 -18.55 10.79 18.24
C ARG A 10 -19.50 10.00 17.36
N ARG A 11 -20.72 10.53 17.25
CA ARG A 11 -21.86 9.94 16.55
C ARG A 11 -21.72 10.33 15.07
N LYS A 12 -21.25 9.43 14.21
CA LYS A 12 -21.21 9.62 12.74
C LYS A 12 -22.67 9.76 12.23
N LEU A 13 -22.96 10.86 11.52
CA LEU A 13 -24.22 11.11 10.82
C LEU A 13 -23.93 10.86 9.33
N LEU A 14 -24.26 9.67 8.82
CA LEU A 14 -24.19 9.40 7.39
C LEU A 14 -25.36 10.09 6.69
N ALA A 15 -25.04 11.07 5.84
CA ALA A 15 -25.96 11.73 4.94
C ALA A 15 -25.70 11.23 3.51
N THR A 16 -26.02 9.96 3.26
CA THR A 16 -25.87 9.32 1.95
C THR A 16 -26.90 9.92 0.99
N SER A 17 -26.42 10.74 0.04
CA SER A 17 -27.22 11.38 -0.99
C SER A 17 -27.00 10.67 -2.32
N GLY A 18 -27.54 9.46 -2.47
CA GLY A 18 -27.45 8.67 -3.70
C GLY A 18 -28.31 9.25 -4.83
N SER A 19 -27.68 9.56 -5.96
CA SER A 19 -28.36 9.92 -7.22
C SER A 19 -28.16 8.79 -8.22
N ILE A 20 -29.13 7.89 -8.32
CA ILE A 20 -29.10 6.77 -9.27
C ILE A 20 -29.76 7.23 -10.59
N ALA A 21 -28.97 7.29 -11.66
CA ALA A 21 -29.45 7.54 -13.03
C ALA A 21 -29.76 6.21 -13.72
N LEU A 22 -31.03 5.82 -13.71
CA LEU A 22 -31.53 4.57 -14.28
C LEU A 22 -31.83 4.76 -15.79
N ILE A 23 -30.93 4.31 -16.67
CA ILE A 23 -31.15 4.30 -18.12
C ILE A 23 -31.90 3.02 -18.50
N GLY A 24 -33.21 3.16 -18.68
CA GLY A 24 -34.07 2.11 -19.23
C GLY A 24 -33.91 1.96 -20.74
N ALA A 25 -33.65 0.73 -21.20
CA ALA A 25 -33.81 0.34 -22.59
C ALA A 25 -35.06 -0.55 -22.74
N ALA A 26 -36.02 -0.05 -23.52
CA ALA A 26 -37.31 -0.68 -23.78
C ALA A 26 -37.27 -1.61 -24.99
N GLY A 27 -38.09 -2.67 -24.97
CA GLY A 27 -38.81 -3.12 -26.17
C GLY A 27 -38.83 -4.63 -26.44
N CYS A 28 -39.91 -5.30 -26.01
CA CYS A 28 -40.64 -6.22 -26.90
C CYS A 28 -42.07 -6.41 -26.38
N LEU A 29 -43.03 -5.91 -27.15
CA LEU A 29 -44.47 -6.12 -26.98
C LEU A 29 -44.84 -7.49 -27.58
N GLY A 30 -45.42 -8.37 -26.78
CA GLY A 30 -46.02 -9.62 -27.24
C GLY A 30 -47.24 -9.96 -26.37
N ASP A 31 -48.43 -9.85 -26.97
CA ASP A 31 -49.71 -10.30 -26.41
C ASP A 31 -49.74 -11.83 -26.29
N ASP A 32 -49.93 -12.37 -25.07
CA ASP A 32 -50.38 -13.75 -24.86
C ASP A 32 -51.31 -13.83 -23.62
N ASP A 33 -52.58 -14.13 -23.89
CA ASP A 33 -53.66 -14.29 -22.93
C ASP A 33 -53.59 -15.68 -22.26
N GLY A 34 -53.35 -15.75 -20.94
CA GLY A 34 -53.29 -17.05 -20.25
C GLY A 34 -53.21 -16.98 -18.72
N ASP A 35 -54.37 -16.77 -18.10
CA ASP A 35 -54.75 -17.14 -16.73
C ASP A 35 -53.95 -18.34 -16.15
N ASN A 36 -53.22 -18.11 -15.06
CA ASN A 36 -53.22 -18.92 -13.83
C ASN A 36 -52.36 -18.22 -12.76
N GLY A 37 -52.95 -18.01 -11.58
CA GLY A 37 -52.26 -17.41 -10.44
C GLY A 37 -51.16 -18.33 -9.93
N ASP A 38 -49.93 -17.85 -10.00
CA ASP A 38 -48.79 -18.39 -9.27
C ASP A 38 -48.17 -17.23 -8.48
N GLU A 39 -48.37 -17.35 -7.18
CA GLU A 39 -47.57 -16.85 -6.06
C GLU A 39 -46.43 -15.91 -6.46
N ASP A 40 -46.63 -14.62 -6.18
CA ASP A 40 -45.58 -13.60 -6.10
C ASP A 40 -44.52 -14.05 -5.09
N ASN A 41 -43.62 -14.93 -5.52
CA ASN A 41 -42.39 -15.25 -4.82
C ASN A 41 -41.49 -14.03 -5.02
N GLY A 42 -41.70 -13.03 -4.16
CA GLY A 42 -40.91 -11.81 -4.08
C GLY A 42 -39.44 -12.18 -3.99
N GLY A 43 -38.79 -12.21 -5.15
CA GLY A 43 -37.36 -12.21 -5.26
C GLY A 43 -36.90 -10.89 -4.67
N ASN A 44 -36.56 -10.91 -3.38
CA ASN A 44 -35.47 -10.09 -2.90
C ASN A 44 -34.24 -10.57 -3.69
N GLY A 45 -34.11 -10.05 -4.93
CA GLY A 45 -32.83 -10.00 -5.60
C GLY A 45 -31.98 -9.16 -4.68
N ASP A 46 -31.22 -9.86 -3.86
CA ASP A 46 -30.10 -9.32 -3.13
C ASP A 46 -29.16 -8.85 -4.24
N GLU A 47 -29.35 -7.61 -4.68
CA GLU A 47 -28.42 -6.95 -5.58
C GLU A 47 -27.17 -6.76 -4.74
N THR A 48 -26.27 -7.73 -4.82
CA THR A 48 -24.93 -7.65 -4.26
C THR A 48 -24.34 -6.34 -4.76
N THR A 49 -24.23 -5.37 -3.85
CA THR A 49 -23.69 -4.07 -4.20
C THR A 49 -22.20 -4.29 -4.38
N ALA A 50 -21.70 -3.95 -5.55
CA ALA A 50 -20.26 -3.92 -5.78
C ALA A 50 -19.73 -2.61 -5.21
N SER A 51 -18.65 -2.69 -4.46
CA SER A 51 -17.91 -1.54 -3.94
C SER A 51 -16.50 -1.54 -4.53
N THR A 52 -15.89 -0.36 -4.64
CA THR A 52 -14.55 -0.18 -5.21
C THR A 52 -13.69 0.57 -4.21
N MET A 53 -12.43 0.15 -4.05
CA MET A 53 -11.41 0.82 -3.25
C MET A 53 -10.07 0.84 -4.01
N THR A 54 -9.16 1.72 -3.63
CA THR A 54 -7.78 1.72 -4.12
C THR A 54 -6.89 0.97 -3.13
N LEU A 55 -6.09 0.01 -3.62
CA LEU A 55 -5.08 -0.71 -2.83
C LEU A 55 -3.69 -0.43 -3.41
N LEU A 56 -2.72 -0.09 -2.57
CA LEU A 56 -1.30 0.06 -2.96
C LEU A 56 -0.42 -0.77 -2.01
N VAL A 57 0.63 -1.39 -2.55
CA VAL A 57 1.62 -2.16 -1.78
C VAL A 57 3.00 -1.56 -1.96
N GLU A 58 3.67 -1.23 -0.87
CA GLU A 58 5.05 -0.70 -0.85
C GLU A 58 5.94 -1.61 0.01
N GLY A 59 7.21 -1.79 -0.38
CA GLY A 59 8.19 -2.43 0.50
C GLY A 59 8.55 -1.51 1.67
N VAL A 60 8.72 -2.05 2.87
CA VAL A 60 9.22 -1.30 4.03
C VAL A 60 10.52 -1.92 4.49
N GLY A 61 11.55 -1.10 4.68
CA GLY A 61 12.89 -1.62 4.94
C GLY A 61 13.70 -1.70 3.66
N GLY A 62 14.39 -0.62 3.34
CA GLY A 62 15.18 -0.49 2.13
C GLY A 62 15.75 0.91 1.92
N HIS A 63 15.90 1.69 2.99
CA HIS A 63 16.73 2.90 2.96
C HIS A 63 18.21 2.49 2.94
N ASP A 64 18.58 1.71 1.91
CA ASP A 64 19.90 1.82 1.35
C ASP A 64 19.93 3.20 0.72
N HIS A 65 20.34 4.15 1.56
CA HIS A 65 21.01 5.35 1.13
C HIS A 65 22.28 4.93 0.38
N ASP A 66 22.12 4.28 -0.78
CA ASP A 66 22.88 4.64 -1.95
C ASP A 66 22.43 6.05 -2.37
N ASP A 67 22.61 7.01 -1.45
CA ASP A 67 23.24 8.28 -1.78
C ASP A 67 24.63 7.92 -2.32
N GLY A 68 24.63 7.26 -3.48
CA GLY A 68 25.66 7.36 -4.46
C GLY A 68 25.76 8.84 -4.72
N ASP A 69 26.61 9.48 -3.92
CA ASP A 69 27.61 10.43 -4.34
C ASP A 69 28.36 9.85 -5.57
N ASP A 70 27.64 9.54 -6.65
CA ASP A 70 28.08 9.54 -8.03
C ASP A 70 28.29 11.00 -8.44
N HIS A 71 29.03 11.73 -7.60
CA HIS A 71 30.04 12.65 -8.07
C HIS A 71 31.19 11.81 -8.68
N ASP A 72 30.83 11.08 -9.73
CA ASP A 72 31.74 10.62 -10.76
C ASP A 72 32.13 11.86 -11.59
N ASP A 73 32.78 12.82 -10.92
CA ASP A 73 33.63 13.82 -11.55
C ASP A 73 34.91 13.08 -11.99
N GLY A 74 34.72 12.15 -12.93
CA GLY A 74 35.73 11.70 -13.87
C GLY A 74 36.13 12.86 -14.78
N ASP A 75 36.61 13.95 -14.19
CA ASP A 75 37.48 14.90 -14.86
C ASP A 75 38.86 14.25 -14.92
N ASP A 76 39.01 13.41 -15.95
CA ASP A 76 40.27 13.12 -16.61
C ASP A 76 40.87 14.45 -17.12
N HIS A 77 41.39 15.26 -16.20
CA HIS A 77 42.22 16.41 -16.48
C HIS A 77 43.68 16.01 -16.29
N ASP A 78 44.20 15.35 -17.33
CA ASP A 78 45.62 15.38 -17.66
C ASP A 78 46.05 16.84 -17.91
N HIS A 79 46.34 17.57 -16.83
CA HIS A 79 47.09 18.82 -16.88
C HIS A 79 48.51 18.56 -16.37
N ASP A 80 49.34 18.12 -17.32
CA ASP A 80 50.79 18.27 -17.28
C ASP A 80 51.15 19.71 -16.90
N GLY A 81 51.66 19.87 -15.68
CA GLY A 81 52.45 21.01 -15.23
C GLY A 81 51.65 22.22 -14.76
N ASP A 82 51.69 22.49 -13.47
CA ASP A 82 52.61 23.52 -12.97
C ASP A 82 52.64 23.49 -11.43
N ASP A 83 53.86 23.50 -10.91
CA ASP A 83 54.18 23.62 -9.50
C ASP A 83 53.56 24.90 -8.91
N HIS A 84 52.52 24.77 -8.09
CA HIS A 84 52.13 25.80 -7.14
C HIS A 84 51.92 25.21 -5.74
N ASP A 85 53.05 25.18 -5.04
CA ASP A 85 53.22 25.20 -3.60
C ASP A 85 52.71 26.56 -3.08
N ASP A 86 51.47 26.63 -2.61
CA ASP A 86 50.99 27.67 -1.71
C ASP A 86 49.91 27.05 -0.82
N GLY A 87 50.29 26.81 0.44
CA GLY A 87 49.45 26.19 1.44
C GLY A 87 48.24 27.05 1.80
N ASP A 88 47.09 26.39 1.86
CA ASP A 88 45.96 26.85 2.65
C ASP A 88 45.61 25.72 3.63
N ASP A 89 46.09 25.92 4.86
CA ASP A 89 45.63 25.25 6.07
C ASP A 89 44.14 25.63 6.26
N HIS A 90 43.23 24.85 5.69
CA HIS A 90 41.83 24.90 6.07
C HIS A 90 41.57 23.86 7.16
N ASP A 91 41.84 24.30 8.39
CA ASP A 91 41.27 23.73 9.60
C ASP A 91 39.74 23.76 9.48
N HIS A 92 39.15 22.67 9.01
CA HIS A 92 37.72 22.39 9.17
C HIS A 92 37.49 21.95 10.62
N ASP A 93 37.68 22.90 11.54
CA ASP A 93 37.28 22.79 12.93
C ASP A 93 35.75 22.88 12.99
N GLY A 94 35.14 21.71 13.22
CA GLY A 94 34.00 21.59 14.12
C GLY A 94 32.68 22.13 13.60
N ASP A 95 32.08 21.41 12.66
CA ASP A 95 30.63 21.32 12.62
C ASP A 95 30.23 20.05 13.37
N ASP A 96 30.34 20.14 14.71
CA ASP A 96 29.66 19.26 15.65
C ASP A 96 28.14 19.47 15.48
N HIS A 97 27.58 18.84 14.44
CA HIS A 97 26.16 18.60 14.34
C HIS A 97 25.81 17.47 15.29
N ASP A 98 25.90 17.76 16.60
CA ASP A 98 25.16 17.07 17.65
C ASP A 98 23.66 17.40 17.45
N GLY A 99 23.12 16.97 16.31
CA GLY A 99 21.70 16.80 16.15
C GLY A 99 21.36 15.59 16.99
N ASP A 100 20.88 15.83 18.21
CA ASP A 100 20.09 14.87 18.96
C ASP A 100 18.89 14.51 18.05
N HIS A 101 19.12 13.57 17.13
CA HIS A 101 18.08 12.79 16.51
C HIS A 101 17.52 11.95 17.65
N ASP A 102 16.56 12.54 18.35
CA ASP A 102 15.60 11.77 19.14
C ASP A 102 14.92 10.87 18.10
N ASP A 103 15.56 9.74 17.81
CA ASP A 103 15.02 8.61 17.07
C ASP A 103 13.90 8.02 17.92
N ASP A 104 12.81 8.76 18.03
CA ASP A 104 11.52 8.22 18.38
C ASP A 104 11.18 7.29 17.21
N HIS A 105 11.70 6.06 17.31
CA HIS A 105 11.38 4.93 16.45
C HIS A 105 9.92 4.56 16.69
N GLY A 106 9.02 5.48 16.31
CA GLY A 106 7.62 5.18 16.13
C GLY A 106 7.57 3.98 15.21
N HIS A 107 6.85 2.94 15.65
CA HIS A 107 6.74 1.65 14.97
C HIS A 107 5.98 1.73 13.63
N GLY A 108 6.01 2.86 12.92
CA GLY A 108 5.29 3.11 11.68
C GLY A 108 6.21 3.69 10.61
N LEU A 109 5.61 4.06 9.48
CA LEU A 109 6.31 4.64 8.35
C LEU A 109 6.83 6.05 8.65
N SER A 110 7.93 6.44 8.01
CA SER A 110 8.40 7.82 8.06
C SER A 110 7.46 8.74 7.26
N ASP A 111 7.46 10.04 7.57
CA ASP A 111 6.70 11.02 6.77
C ASP A 111 7.11 10.96 5.29
N HIS A 112 8.36 10.60 5.00
CA HIS A 112 8.87 10.47 3.63
C HIS A 112 8.26 9.27 2.90
N ASP A 113 8.15 8.11 3.57
CA ASP A 113 7.52 6.92 3.00
C ASP A 113 6.04 7.15 2.71
N ILE A 114 5.35 7.85 3.61
CA ILE A 114 3.95 8.23 3.40
C ILE A 114 3.85 9.18 2.20
N GLU A 115 4.68 10.22 2.12
CA GLU A 115 4.70 11.15 0.97
C GLU A 115 4.99 10.42 -0.35
N HIS A 116 5.86 9.41 -0.32
CA HIS A 116 6.16 8.56 -1.47
C HIS A 116 4.92 7.78 -1.92
N ALA A 117 4.29 7.02 -1.01
CA ALA A 117 3.08 6.25 -1.30
C ALA A 117 1.94 7.15 -1.82
N CYS A 118 1.80 8.36 -1.27
CA CYS A 118 0.86 9.36 -1.78
C CYS A 118 1.10 9.72 -3.25
N GLY A 119 2.36 9.81 -3.65
CA GLY A 119 2.74 10.03 -5.04
C GLY A 119 2.12 8.98 -5.97
N HIS A 120 2.24 7.71 -5.61
CA HIS A 120 1.63 6.61 -6.37
C HIS A 120 0.10 6.69 -6.39
N MET A 121 -0.54 6.90 -5.24
CA MET A 121 -2.01 6.98 -5.15
C MET A 121 -2.63 8.12 -5.98
N ASP A 122 -1.95 9.27 -6.05
CA ASP A 122 -2.46 10.46 -6.72
C ASP A 122 -2.15 10.51 -8.22
N TYR A 123 -0.98 10.04 -8.64
CA TYR A 123 -0.46 10.29 -9.99
C TYR A 123 -0.43 9.06 -10.89
N ASP A 124 -0.36 7.86 -10.32
CA ASP A 124 -0.22 6.65 -11.13
C ASP A 124 -1.58 6.14 -11.63
N GLU A 125 -1.52 5.43 -12.75
CA GLU A 125 -2.70 4.80 -13.31
C GLU A 125 -3.06 3.56 -12.49
N ARG A 126 -4.33 3.47 -12.08
CA ARG A 126 -4.84 2.33 -11.32
C ARG A 126 -5.06 1.14 -12.25
N GLU A 127 -4.61 -0.03 -11.83
CA GLU A 127 -4.93 -1.29 -12.52
C GLU A 127 -6.22 -1.90 -11.95
N ASP A 128 -7.14 -2.31 -12.83
CA ASP A 128 -8.39 -2.96 -12.42
C ASP A 128 -8.10 -4.32 -11.79
N LEU A 129 -8.52 -4.53 -10.54
CA LEU A 129 -8.43 -5.81 -9.83
C LEU A 129 -9.81 -6.22 -9.33
N THR A 130 -10.18 -7.50 -9.46
CA THR A 130 -11.43 -8.03 -8.87
C THR A 130 -11.08 -8.95 -7.73
N ALA A 131 -11.52 -8.60 -6.52
CA ALA A 131 -11.26 -9.40 -5.33
C ALA A 131 -12.02 -10.74 -5.38
N GLY A 132 -11.39 -11.80 -4.87
CA GLY A 132 -12.01 -13.11 -4.76
C GLY A 132 -13.06 -13.14 -3.67
N SER A 133 -14.04 -14.04 -3.78
CA SER A 133 -15.07 -14.22 -2.74
C SER A 133 -14.57 -15.01 -1.51
N SER A 134 -13.37 -15.59 -1.61
CA SER A 134 -12.70 -16.39 -0.58
C SER A 134 -11.19 -16.43 -0.84
N GLU A 135 -10.40 -16.81 0.16
CA GLU A 135 -8.94 -16.98 0.05
C GLU A 135 -8.52 -17.93 -1.10
N ASP A 136 -9.28 -19.01 -1.34
CA ASP A 136 -9.01 -19.99 -2.42
C ASP A 136 -9.28 -19.45 -3.84
N ASP A 137 -10.01 -18.34 -3.95
CA ASP A 137 -10.45 -17.70 -5.22
C ASP A 137 -9.88 -16.28 -5.37
N ALA A 138 -9.04 -15.87 -4.43
CA ALA A 138 -8.42 -14.57 -4.43
C ALA A 138 -7.38 -14.47 -5.57
N PRO A 139 -7.34 -13.34 -6.31
CA PRO A 139 -6.24 -13.08 -7.22
C PRO A 139 -4.93 -12.90 -6.44
N THR A 140 -3.83 -13.33 -7.04
CA THR A 140 -2.48 -13.05 -6.55
C THR A 140 -1.92 -11.83 -7.26
N ILE A 141 -1.35 -10.91 -6.49
CA ILE A 141 -0.54 -9.77 -6.96
C ILE A 141 0.86 -9.87 -6.37
N SER A 142 1.84 -9.32 -7.08
CA SER A 142 3.26 -9.27 -6.65
C SER A 142 3.91 -7.92 -6.94
N ASP A 143 3.27 -7.08 -7.75
CA ASP A 143 3.78 -5.75 -8.08
C ASP A 143 3.66 -4.81 -6.88
N THR A 144 4.78 -4.19 -6.51
CA THR A 144 4.84 -3.07 -5.56
C THR A 144 4.77 -1.74 -6.32
N HIS A 145 4.46 -0.65 -5.63
CA HIS A 145 4.35 0.71 -6.19
C HIS A 145 3.22 0.90 -7.23
N GLN A 146 2.43 -0.14 -7.52
CA GLN A 146 1.32 -0.10 -8.47
C GLN A 146 -0.01 0.01 -7.69
N PRO A 147 -0.77 1.11 -7.84
CA PRO A 147 -2.10 1.19 -7.26
C PRO A 147 -3.10 0.33 -8.05
N PHE A 148 -3.97 -0.39 -7.35
CA PHE A 148 -5.04 -1.22 -7.90
C PHE A 148 -6.41 -0.65 -7.56
N GLU A 149 -7.30 -0.52 -8.55
CA GLU A 149 -8.73 -0.27 -8.32
C GLU A 149 -9.42 -1.62 -8.08
N VAL A 150 -9.59 -1.96 -6.80
CA VAL A 150 -10.14 -3.25 -6.36
C VAL A 150 -11.66 -3.21 -6.32
N THR A 151 -12.30 -4.01 -7.16
CA THR A 151 -13.74 -4.26 -7.11
C THR A 151 -14.06 -5.43 -6.17
N ILE A 152 -14.91 -5.17 -5.19
CA ILE A 152 -15.40 -6.14 -4.20
C ILE A 152 -16.86 -6.46 -4.50
N GLU A 153 -17.18 -7.73 -4.72
CA GLU A 153 -18.56 -8.20 -4.91
C GLU A 153 -19.16 -8.68 -3.57
N GLY A 154 -20.11 -7.92 -3.03
CA GLY A 154 -20.75 -8.24 -1.75
C GLY A 154 -20.15 -7.47 -0.58
N ASP A 155 -20.13 -8.08 0.61
CA ASP A 155 -19.69 -7.38 1.84
C ASP A 155 -18.15 -7.34 1.97
N ASN A 156 -17.45 -8.32 1.40
CA ASN A 156 -15.99 -8.46 1.53
C ASN A 156 -15.37 -9.21 0.35
N GLY A 157 -14.10 -8.93 0.07
CA GLY A 157 -13.29 -9.58 -0.95
C GLY A 157 -11.95 -10.05 -0.39
N TYR A 158 -11.22 -10.85 -1.15
CA TYR A 158 -9.90 -11.34 -0.78
C TYR A 158 -8.88 -11.11 -1.90
N VAL A 159 -7.65 -10.76 -1.53
CA VAL A 159 -6.49 -10.59 -2.42
C VAL A 159 -5.29 -11.28 -1.75
N VAL A 160 -4.47 -11.95 -2.53
CA VAL A 160 -3.19 -12.53 -2.07
C VAL A 160 -2.06 -11.66 -2.58
N PHE A 161 -1.13 -11.31 -1.70
CA PHE A 161 0.16 -10.72 -2.09
C PHE A 161 1.25 -11.77 -1.90
N GLU A 162 2.07 -11.99 -2.92
CA GLU A 162 3.19 -12.92 -2.90
C GLU A 162 4.42 -12.23 -3.49
N VAL A 163 5.57 -12.38 -2.85
CA VAL A 163 6.86 -11.96 -3.42
C VAL A 163 7.43 -13.16 -4.18
N ASP A 164 7.87 -12.93 -5.42
CA ASP A 164 8.57 -13.99 -6.15
C ASP A 164 9.94 -14.22 -5.48
N ASP A 165 10.13 -15.38 -4.84
CA ASP A 165 11.40 -15.85 -4.24
C ASP A 165 12.51 -16.12 -5.30
N HIS A 166 12.58 -15.35 -6.39
CA HIS A 166 13.30 -15.68 -7.62
C HIS A 166 14.84 -15.60 -7.56
N ASP A 167 15.46 -15.61 -6.38
CA ASP A 167 16.92 -15.49 -6.20
C ASP A 167 17.67 -16.83 -6.05
N ASP A 168 17.09 -17.94 -6.52
CA ASP A 168 17.67 -19.29 -6.35
C ASP A 168 18.73 -19.73 -7.39
N ASP A 169 19.16 -18.86 -8.33
CA ASP A 169 20.09 -19.26 -9.42
C ASP A 169 21.39 -18.42 -9.51
N HIS A 170 21.80 -17.74 -8.43
CA HIS A 170 23.14 -17.18 -8.34
C HIS A 170 24.16 -18.22 -7.81
N ASP A 171 24.55 -19.13 -8.71
CA ASP A 171 25.75 -19.98 -8.60
C ASP A 171 27.03 -19.10 -8.63
N ASP A 172 27.19 -18.16 -7.70
CA ASP A 172 28.39 -17.32 -7.61
C ASP A 172 29.12 -17.62 -6.28
N ASP A 173 30.19 -18.42 -6.41
CA ASP A 173 31.13 -18.88 -5.38
C ASP A 173 31.88 -17.72 -4.64
N HIS A 174 31.17 -16.74 -4.10
CA HIS A 174 31.74 -15.61 -3.36
C HIS A 174 31.47 -15.76 -1.86
N ASP A 175 32.48 -16.29 -1.16
CA ASP A 175 32.60 -16.41 0.31
C ASP A 175 32.67 -15.03 1.00
N ASP A 176 31.72 -14.14 0.77
CA ASP A 176 31.62 -12.87 1.50
C ASP A 176 30.45 -12.99 2.50
N ASP A 177 30.81 -13.35 3.74
CA ASP A 177 29.96 -13.54 4.93
C ASP A 177 29.27 -12.22 5.38
N HIS A 178 28.63 -11.50 4.47
CA HIS A 178 27.78 -10.37 4.82
C HIS A 178 26.36 -10.88 4.99
N ASP A 179 26.03 -11.19 6.24
CA ASP A 179 24.67 -11.34 6.74
C ASP A 179 23.91 -10.04 6.43
N HIS A 180 23.37 -9.93 5.21
CA HIS A 180 22.38 -8.93 4.87
C HIS A 180 21.08 -9.42 5.49
N ASP A 181 20.68 -8.78 6.58
CA ASP A 181 19.39 -9.03 7.20
C ASP A 181 18.31 -8.71 6.16
N HIS A 182 17.64 -9.76 5.68
CA HIS A 182 16.57 -9.70 4.71
C HIS A 182 15.32 -9.12 5.38
N ASP A 183 15.25 -7.79 5.49
CA ASP A 183 14.01 -7.08 5.84
C ASP A 183 12.98 -7.11 4.68
N ASP A 184 13.31 -7.80 3.58
CA ASP A 184 12.57 -7.98 2.32
C ASP A 184 11.14 -8.54 2.50
N ASP A 185 10.84 -9.10 3.66
CA ASP A 185 9.56 -9.74 3.97
C ASP A 185 8.53 -8.76 4.55
N THR A 186 8.83 -7.46 4.66
CA THR A 186 7.88 -6.50 5.26
C THR A 186 7.34 -5.51 4.23
N PHE A 187 6.01 -5.38 4.17
CA PHE A 187 5.33 -4.51 3.22
C PHE A 187 4.27 -3.64 3.91
N ALA A 188 4.07 -2.42 3.39
CA ALA A 188 2.97 -1.55 3.75
C ALA A 188 1.85 -1.65 2.71
N PHE A 189 0.64 -1.89 3.20
CA PHE A 189 -0.59 -1.96 2.42
C PHE A 189 -1.41 -0.71 2.71
N PHE A 190 -1.65 0.12 1.70
CA PHE A 190 -2.39 1.38 1.81
C PHE A 190 -3.77 1.29 1.16
N SER A 191 -4.74 1.98 1.75
CA SER A 191 -6.11 2.05 1.26
C SER A 191 -6.67 3.47 1.31
N ASP A 192 -7.56 3.80 0.38
CA ASP A 192 -8.38 5.02 0.38
C ASP A 192 -9.70 4.87 1.18
N VAL A 193 -9.87 3.75 1.88
CA VAL A 193 -11.03 3.46 2.74
C VAL A 193 -10.54 3.07 4.14
N VAL A 194 -11.15 3.66 5.18
CA VAL A 194 -10.86 3.34 6.59
C VAL A 194 -11.40 1.96 6.99
N ASP A 195 -10.66 1.19 7.80
CA ASP A 195 -11.08 -0.12 8.34
C ASP A 195 -11.43 -1.11 7.22
N SER A 196 -10.66 -1.03 6.13
CA SER A 196 -10.87 -1.78 4.89
C SER A 196 -9.95 -2.98 4.79
N ILE A 197 -8.77 -2.94 5.42
CA ILE A 197 -7.74 -3.99 5.34
C ILE A 197 -7.78 -4.88 6.59
N GLU A 198 -8.07 -6.17 6.42
CA GLU A 198 -7.90 -7.19 7.47
C GLU A 198 -6.91 -8.26 6.97
N VAL A 199 -5.75 -8.39 7.61
CA VAL A 199 -4.75 -9.41 7.25
C VAL A 199 -5.15 -10.76 7.86
N THR A 200 -5.45 -11.76 7.02
CA THR A 200 -5.84 -13.11 7.46
C THR A 200 -4.68 -14.11 7.47
N ASP A 201 -3.63 -13.85 6.69
CA ASP A 201 -2.36 -14.59 6.66
C ASP A 201 -1.20 -13.59 6.54
N GLY A 202 -0.17 -13.74 7.39
CA GLY A 202 0.86 -12.74 7.64
C GLY A 202 0.87 -12.23 9.10
N HIS A 203 1.83 -11.36 9.44
CA HIS A 203 1.93 -10.74 10.76
C HIS A 203 1.85 -9.21 10.67
N VAL A 204 0.82 -8.61 11.28
CA VAL A 204 0.66 -7.15 11.33
C VAL A 204 1.57 -6.58 12.41
N GLU A 205 2.60 -5.85 11.99
CA GLU A 205 3.53 -5.13 12.87
C GLU A 205 2.91 -3.79 13.32
N TYR A 206 2.22 -3.11 12.41
CA TYR A 206 1.64 -1.80 12.66
C TYR A 206 0.38 -1.56 11.83
N GLU A 207 -0.57 -0.84 12.40
CA GLU A 207 -1.78 -0.39 11.72
C GLU A 207 -2.10 1.04 12.17
N THR A 208 -2.56 1.88 11.23
CA THR A 208 -3.08 3.21 11.57
C THR A 208 -4.21 3.61 10.64
N GLU A 209 -5.15 4.36 11.20
CA GLU A 209 -6.24 5.05 10.51
C GLU A 209 -5.93 6.55 10.48
N ASP A 210 -6.61 7.30 9.60
CA ASP A 210 -6.53 8.77 9.49
C ASP A 210 -5.08 9.24 9.19
N VAL A 211 -4.51 8.82 8.05
CA VAL A 211 -3.14 9.18 7.64
C VAL A 211 -3.06 10.68 7.31
N ASP A 212 -2.47 11.45 8.21
CA ASP A 212 -2.29 12.88 8.02
C ASP A 212 -1.35 13.17 6.82
N GLY A 213 -1.72 14.14 5.98
CA GLY A 213 -0.88 14.63 4.88
C GLY A 213 -1.17 14.01 3.51
N CYS A 214 -2.07 13.01 3.45
CA CYS A 214 -2.44 12.33 2.22
C CYS A 214 -3.96 12.23 2.06
N ASP A 215 -4.56 13.02 1.15
CA ASP A 215 -6.01 12.94 0.92
C ASP A 215 -6.42 11.63 0.19
N GLY A 216 -5.45 10.87 -0.34
CA GLY A 216 -5.67 9.62 -1.06
C GLY A 216 -5.46 8.36 -0.23
N ILE A 217 -5.03 8.48 1.03
CA ILE A 217 -4.77 7.34 1.91
C ILE A 217 -5.49 7.60 3.23
N GLU A 218 -6.39 6.69 3.58
CA GLU A 218 -7.18 6.76 4.82
C GLU A 218 -6.67 5.76 5.87
N GLU A 219 -6.01 4.69 5.44
CA GLU A 219 -5.49 3.60 6.28
C GLU A 219 -4.22 2.99 5.68
N TYR A 220 -3.31 2.53 6.54
CA TYR A 220 -2.30 1.56 6.13
C TYR A 220 -1.99 0.52 7.22
N ALA A 221 -1.52 -0.64 6.77
CA ALA A 221 -1.01 -1.71 7.63
C ALA A 221 0.40 -2.14 7.17
N ILE A 222 1.34 -2.24 8.11
CA ILE A 222 2.66 -2.83 7.90
C ILE A 222 2.59 -4.31 8.28
N VAL A 223 2.96 -5.17 7.35
CA VAL A 223 2.78 -6.62 7.44
C VAL A 223 4.08 -7.32 7.07
N GLU A 224 4.58 -8.14 7.99
CA GLU A 224 5.59 -9.16 7.71
C GLU A 224 4.90 -10.36 7.06
N LEU A 225 5.37 -10.76 5.88
CA LEU A 225 4.84 -11.87 5.11
C LEU A 225 5.14 -13.21 5.80
N HIS A 226 4.22 -14.16 5.68
CA HIS A 226 4.41 -15.52 6.16
C HIS A 226 4.76 -16.43 4.98
N ASP A 227 5.99 -16.94 4.94
CA ASP A 227 6.52 -17.72 3.81
C ASP A 227 6.41 -16.96 2.47
N GLY A 228 6.81 -15.67 2.44
CA GLY A 228 6.79 -14.82 1.23
C GLY A 228 5.39 -14.42 0.77
N ARG A 229 4.37 -14.60 1.63
CA ARG A 229 2.96 -14.41 1.30
C ARG A 229 2.17 -13.66 2.38
N ALA A 230 1.20 -12.86 1.95
CA ALA A 230 0.11 -12.36 2.80
C ALA A 230 -1.26 -12.55 2.12
N VAL A 231 -2.29 -12.73 2.94
CA VAL A 231 -3.70 -12.75 2.46
C VAL A 231 -4.46 -11.63 3.13
N LEU A 232 -5.07 -10.79 2.30
CA LEU A 232 -5.85 -9.64 2.72
C LEU A 232 -7.33 -9.96 2.51
N ARG A 233 -8.13 -9.71 3.54
CA ARG A 233 -9.58 -9.59 3.44
C ARG A 233 -9.92 -8.10 3.39
N LEU A 234 -10.56 -7.70 2.31
CA LEU A 234 -10.91 -6.31 2.01
C LEU A 234 -12.40 -6.06 2.24
N THR A 235 -12.74 -4.88 2.74
CA THR A 235 -14.13 -4.43 2.92
C THR A 235 -14.33 -3.11 2.17
N GLY A 236 -15.38 -3.03 1.34
CA GLY A 236 -15.73 -1.81 0.62
C GLY A 236 -16.69 -0.90 1.40
N GLU A 237 -16.82 0.36 0.98
CA GLU A 237 -17.81 1.32 1.50
C GLU A 237 -19.26 1.04 1.08
#